data_AF-A0A1A8LSB5-F1
#
_entry.id   AF-A0A1A8LSB5-F1
#
_cell.length_a   1.000
_cell.length_b   1.000
_cell.length_c   1.000
_cell.angle_alpha   90.00
_cell.angle_beta   90.00
_cell.angle_gamma   90.00
#
_symmetry.space_group_name_H-M   'P 1'
#
loop_
_entity.id
_entity.type
_entity.pdbx_description
1 polymer ?
#
loop_
_entity_poly.entity_id
_entity_poly.type
_entity_poly.pdbx_seq_one_letter_code
_entity_poly.pdbx_strand_id
1 'polypeptide(L)'
;HNVAFTTVEESFKTLFWAIFGLSEVKSVVLNINHKFIENIGYVLYGVYNVIMVIVLLNMLIAMFNSSFQEIQDDADVEWKFARAKLWFSYFENSGTLPVPFNLIPSPKSVVSVLLAIKKVLWIVFLKKSGENSNDEVELNNFQTCEGQKKFALKPAHHQKVMNSLIKRYIIKSQREKDRDGINEGELRKIKLDISSLRCELLERKNCDVNTLMELVRWLEEVMDVQEMDGSNKHS
;
A
#
# COMPACT_ATOMS: atom_id res chain seq x y z
N HIS A 1 48.37 -36.20 -13.02
CA HIS A 1 47.66 -36.90 -11.92
C HIS A 1 46.39 -36.12 -11.67
N ASN A 2 45.23 -36.68 -11.99
CA ASN A 2 43.95 -36.00 -11.74
C ASN A 2 43.59 -36.19 -10.27
N VAL A 3 43.60 -35.10 -9.51
CA VAL A 3 43.22 -35.06 -8.07
C VAL A 3 41.74 -34.71 -7.86
N ALA A 4 40.99 -34.55 -8.95
CA ALA A 4 39.62 -34.06 -8.95
C ALA A 4 38.65 -34.82 -8.03
N PHE A 5 38.79 -36.14 -7.89
CA PHE A 5 37.92 -36.97 -7.05
C PHE A 5 38.67 -37.74 -5.96
N THR A 6 39.84 -37.25 -5.55
CA THR A 6 40.67 -37.93 -4.53
C THR A 6 40.34 -37.49 -3.10
N THR A 7 39.90 -36.24 -2.91
CA THR A 7 39.48 -35.71 -1.60
C THR A 7 38.11 -35.05 -1.73
N VAL A 8 37.40 -34.89 -0.62
CA VAL A 8 36.07 -34.25 -0.61
C VAL A 8 36.15 -32.79 -1.11
N GLU A 9 37.20 -32.06 -0.72
CA GLU A 9 37.41 -30.68 -1.13
C GLU A 9 37.64 -30.55 -2.63
N GLU A 10 38.53 -31.36 -3.21
CA GLU A 10 38.81 -31.32 -4.64
C GLU A 10 37.60 -31.81 -5.47
N SER A 11 36.83 -32.75 -4.92
CA SER A 11 35.55 -33.18 -5.52
C SER A 11 34.54 -32.04 -5.56
N PHE A 12 34.42 -31.27 -4.48
CA PHE A 12 33.56 -30.10 -4.44
C PHE A 12 33.99 -29.03 -5.44
N LYS A 13 35.29 -28.70 -5.51
CA LYS A 13 35.83 -27.74 -6.48
C LYS A 13 35.51 -28.18 -7.91
N THR A 14 35.76 -29.45 -8.24
CA THR A 14 35.51 -30.00 -9.57
C THR A 14 34.02 -29.92 -9.94
N LEU A 15 33.13 -30.30 -9.03
CA LEU A 15 31.68 -30.22 -9.24
C LEU A 15 31.18 -28.78 -9.36
N PHE A 16 31.69 -27.86 -8.53
CA PHE A 16 31.35 -26.43 -8.61
C PHE A 16 31.73 -25.83 -9.96
N TRP A 17 32.96 -26.06 -10.43
CA TRP A 17 33.40 -25.59 -11.74
C TRP A 17 32.68 -26.27 -12.91
N ALA A 18 32.14 -27.48 -12.70
CA ALA A 18 31.32 -28.17 -13.70
C ALA A 18 29.99 -27.46 -13.98
N ILE A 19 29.38 -26.81 -12.98
CA ILE A 19 28.14 -26.02 -13.17
C ILE A 19 28.35 -24.91 -14.20
N PHE A 20 29.55 -24.32 -14.25
CA PHE A 20 29.93 -23.28 -15.21
C PHE A 20 30.52 -23.83 -16.51
N GLY A 21 30.61 -25.15 -16.69
CA GLY A 21 31.21 -25.80 -17.86
C GLY A 21 32.74 -25.72 -17.91
N LEU A 22 33.40 -25.36 -16.82
CA LEU A 22 34.87 -25.20 -16.74
C LEU A 22 35.59 -26.46 -16.23
N SER A 23 34.85 -27.49 -15.82
CA SER A 23 35.43 -28.76 -15.39
C SER A 23 35.78 -29.64 -16.59
N GLU A 24 37.03 -30.10 -16.66
CA GLU A 24 37.46 -31.04 -17.71
C GLU A 24 36.79 -32.42 -17.54
N VAL A 25 36.20 -32.96 -18.60
CA VAL A 25 35.63 -34.33 -18.61
C VAL A 25 36.71 -35.40 -18.37
N LYS A 26 37.97 -35.08 -18.67
CA LYS A 26 39.14 -35.94 -18.42
C LYS A 26 39.47 -36.11 -16.94
N SER A 27 38.88 -35.30 -16.06
CA SER A 27 39.06 -35.40 -14.60
C SER A 27 38.46 -36.66 -13.99
N VAL A 28 37.53 -37.31 -14.69
CA VAL A 28 36.87 -38.57 -14.30
C VAL A 28 37.70 -39.81 -14.70
N VAL A 29 38.69 -39.64 -15.59
CA VAL A 29 39.56 -40.75 -16.03
C VAL A 29 40.52 -41.12 -14.93
N LEU A 30 40.36 -42.32 -14.40
CA LEU A 30 41.29 -42.94 -13.45
C LEU A 30 42.46 -43.58 -14.21
N ASN A 31 43.68 -43.44 -13.70
CA ASN A 31 44.89 -44.07 -14.26
C ASN A 31 44.98 -45.59 -14.00
N ILE A 32 43.91 -46.22 -13.50
CA ILE A 32 43.86 -47.63 -13.12
C ILE A 32 42.93 -48.35 -14.10
N ASN A 33 43.32 -49.52 -14.62
CA ASN A 33 42.62 -50.30 -15.66
C ASN A 33 41.24 -50.89 -15.24
N HIS A 34 40.43 -50.17 -14.48
CA HIS A 34 39.09 -50.56 -14.03
C HIS A 34 38.00 -49.87 -14.85
N LYS A 35 37.75 -50.39 -16.06
CA LYS A 35 36.73 -49.88 -17.00
C LYS A 35 35.32 -49.77 -16.39
N PHE A 36 34.97 -50.63 -15.43
CA PHE A 36 33.67 -50.58 -14.74
C PHE A 36 33.50 -49.30 -13.90
N ILE A 37 34.52 -48.94 -13.12
CA ILE A 37 34.48 -47.77 -12.23
C ILE A 37 34.50 -46.49 -13.06
N GLU A 38 35.29 -46.45 -14.13
CA GLU A 38 35.34 -45.33 -15.07
C GLU A 38 33.97 -45.07 -15.72
N ASN A 39 33.29 -46.12 -16.20
CA ASN A 39 31.95 -46.00 -16.77
C ASN A 39 30.93 -45.46 -15.76
N ILE A 40 30.97 -45.92 -14.51
CA ILE A 40 30.09 -45.41 -13.45
C ILE A 40 30.39 -43.94 -13.16
N GLY A 41 31.66 -43.53 -13.15
CA GLY A 41 32.07 -42.14 -12.98
C GLY A 41 31.49 -41.23 -14.05
N TYR A 42 31.55 -41.65 -15.33
CA TYR A 42 30.94 -40.89 -16.44
C TYR A 42 29.43 -40.77 -16.30
N VAL A 43 28.74 -41.86 -15.93
CA VAL A 43 27.28 -41.85 -15.74
C VAL A 43 26.89 -40.93 -14.58
N LEU A 44 27.54 -41.05 -13.42
CA LEU A 44 27.25 -40.20 -12.26
C LEU A 44 27.53 -38.73 -12.55
N TYR A 45 28.65 -38.42 -13.18
CA TYR A 45 29.01 -37.06 -13.58
C TYR A 45 28.04 -36.51 -14.63
N GLY A 46 27.59 -37.33 -15.59
CA GLY A 46 26.59 -36.96 -16.58
C GLY A 46 25.23 -36.65 -15.95
N VAL A 47 24.74 -37.53 -15.07
CA VAL A 47 23.47 -37.33 -14.34
C VAL A 47 23.55 -36.08 -13.45
N TYR A 48 24.68 -35.86 -12.77
CA TYR A 48 24.92 -34.64 -12.00
C TYR A 48 24.75 -33.38 -12.87
N ASN A 49 25.41 -33.32 -14.04
CA ASN A 49 25.31 -32.16 -14.93
C ASN A 49 23.87 -31.96 -15.45
N VAL A 50 23.16 -33.04 -15.79
CA VAL A 50 21.75 -32.95 -16.23
C VAL A 50 20.88 -32.37 -15.12
N ILE A 51 20.99 -32.87 -13.89
CA ILE A 51 20.17 -32.38 -12.77
C ILE A 51 20.54 -30.94 -12.41
N MET A 52 21.82 -30.64 -12.21
CA MET A 52 22.25 -29.33 -11.72
C MET A 52 22.11 -28.23 -12.77
N VAL A 53 22.55 -28.48 -14.00
CA VAL A 53 22.61 -27.44 -15.05
C VAL A 53 21.28 -27.36 -15.81
N ILE A 54 20.65 -28.48 -16.15
CA ILE A 54 19.43 -28.44 -16.96
C ILE A 54 18.21 -28.28 -16.07
N VAL A 55 18.04 -29.11 -15.03
CA VAL A 55 16.81 -29.10 -14.24
C VAL A 55 16.80 -27.95 -13.23
N LEU A 56 17.80 -27.85 -12.36
CA LEU A 56 17.79 -26.85 -11.28
C LEU A 56 17.91 -25.43 -11.81
N LEU A 57 18.77 -25.17 -12.80
CA LEU A 57 18.88 -23.84 -13.39
C LEU A 57 17.58 -23.39 -14.04
N ASN A 58 16.90 -24.27 -14.78
CA ASN A 58 15.61 -23.95 -15.39
C ASN A 58 14.53 -23.68 -14.35
N MET A 59 14.52 -24.43 -13.24
CA MET A 59 13.61 -24.18 -12.13
C MET A 59 13.93 -22.87 -11.41
N LEU A 60 15.21 -22.53 -11.25
CA LEU A 60 15.65 -21.26 -10.66
C LEU A 60 15.22 -20.08 -11.53
N ILE A 61 15.42 -20.16 -12.85
CA ILE A 61 15.00 -19.13 -13.79
C ILE A 61 13.47 -18.98 -13.77
N ALA A 62 12.72 -20.08 -13.72
CA ALA A 62 11.26 -20.03 -13.62
C ALA A 62 10.79 -19.35 -12.33
N MET A 63 11.39 -19.70 -11.19
CA MET A 63 11.10 -19.06 -9.91
C MET A 63 11.48 -17.57 -9.92
N PHE A 64 12.64 -17.23 -10.50
CA PHE A 64 13.09 -15.85 -10.62
C PHE A 64 12.13 -15.02 -11.48
N ASN A 65 11.65 -15.55 -12.60
CA ASN A 65 10.70 -14.86 -13.46
C ASN A 65 9.37 -14.59 -12.74
N SER A 66 8.85 -15.57 -11.98
CA SER A 66 7.62 -15.37 -11.21
C SER A 66 7.80 -14.31 -10.12
N SER A 67 8.91 -14.38 -9.37
CA SER A 67 9.21 -13.40 -8.31
C SER A 67 9.46 -12.00 -8.88
N PHE A 68 10.09 -11.90 -10.05
CA PHE A 68 10.33 -10.63 -10.72
C PHE A 68 9.03 -9.96 -11.15
N GLN A 69 8.07 -10.73 -11.69
CA GLN A 69 6.76 -10.18 -12.08
C GLN A 69 6.01 -9.61 -10.87
N GLU A 70 5.97 -10.35 -9.76
CA GLU A 70 5.34 -9.88 -8.52
C GLU A 70 5.99 -8.59 -8.00
N ILE A 71 7.33 -8.53 -7.96
CA ILE A 71 8.06 -7.34 -7.50
C ILE A 71 7.86 -6.17 -8.48
N GLN A 72 7.80 -6.45 -9.78
CA GLN A 72 7.69 -5.41 -10.82
C GLN A 72 6.37 -4.64 -10.73
N ASP A 73 5.26 -5.30 -10.36
CA ASP A 73 3.95 -4.68 -10.24
C ASP A 73 3.94 -3.54 -9.19
N ASP A 74 4.71 -3.69 -8.11
CA ASP A 74 4.81 -2.71 -7.02
C ASP A 74 6.13 -1.91 -7.00
N ALA A 75 7.06 -2.20 -7.90
CA ALA A 75 8.41 -1.61 -7.93
C ALA A 75 8.40 -0.08 -7.89
N ASP A 76 7.41 0.52 -8.54
CA ASP A 76 7.26 1.96 -8.66
C ASP A 76 6.88 2.63 -7.34
N VAL A 77 6.06 1.96 -6.52
CA VAL A 77 5.67 2.41 -5.17
C VAL A 77 6.83 2.20 -4.21
N GLU A 78 7.46 1.04 -4.23
CA GLU A 78 8.60 0.71 -3.37
C GLU A 78 9.79 1.63 -3.64
N TRP A 79 10.12 1.88 -4.91
CA TRP A 79 11.18 2.80 -5.29
C TRP A 79 10.90 4.22 -4.80
N LYS A 80 9.66 4.72 -4.97
CA LYS A 80 9.27 6.05 -4.47
C LYS A 80 9.37 6.12 -2.94
N PHE A 81 9.01 5.06 -2.23
CA PHE A 81 9.14 4.97 -0.79
C PHE A 81 10.60 4.97 -0.33
N ALA A 82 11.46 4.15 -0.95
CA ALA A 82 12.89 4.13 -0.68
C ALA A 82 13.54 5.50 -0.97
N ARG A 83 13.17 6.14 -2.08
CA ARG A 83 13.62 7.49 -2.44
C ARG A 83 13.17 8.54 -1.43
N ALA A 84 11.93 8.46 -0.96
CA ALA A 84 11.42 9.36 0.07
C ALA A 84 12.17 9.18 1.40
N LYS A 85 12.47 7.94 1.81
CA LYS A 85 13.32 7.65 2.98
C LYS A 85 14.71 8.27 2.85
N LEU A 86 15.32 8.15 1.67
CA LEU A 86 16.61 8.79 1.39
C LEU A 86 16.49 10.30 1.54
N TRP A 87 15.50 10.94 0.93
CA TRP A 87 15.30 12.40 1.09
C TRP A 87 15.02 12.80 2.54
N PHE A 88 14.26 12.01 3.29
CA PHE A 88 14.00 12.23 4.72
C PHE A 88 15.29 12.26 5.54
N SER A 89 16.26 11.37 5.24
CA SER A 89 17.57 11.37 5.91
C SER A 89 18.38 12.66 5.70
N TYR A 90 18.09 13.44 4.65
CA TYR A 90 18.72 14.75 4.41
C TYR A 90 17.95 15.93 5.03
N PHE A 91 16.67 15.74 5.38
CA PHE A 91 15.86 16.79 6.03
C PHE A 91 16.14 16.92 7.53
N GLU A 92 16.65 15.87 8.18
CA GLU A 92 17.07 15.95 9.58
C GLU A 92 18.39 16.73 9.70
N ASN A 93 18.37 17.86 10.40
CA ASN A 93 19.44 18.86 10.49
C ASN A 93 20.73 18.42 11.22
N SER A 94 21.16 17.15 11.13
CA SER A 94 22.34 16.64 11.85
C SER A 94 23.60 16.46 10.99
N GLY A 95 23.61 16.90 9.73
CA GLY A 95 24.81 16.84 8.89
C GLY A 95 24.67 17.52 7.53
N THR A 96 24.59 18.86 7.49
CA THR A 96 24.48 19.65 6.24
C THR A 96 25.78 19.69 5.42
N LEU A 97 26.79 18.90 5.78
CA LEU A 97 28.11 18.89 5.16
C LEU A 97 28.40 17.47 4.66
N PRO A 98 28.71 17.28 3.36
CA PRO A 98 29.11 15.98 2.86
C PRO A 98 30.38 15.53 3.60
N VAL A 99 30.50 14.25 3.93
CA VAL A 99 31.77 13.65 4.41
C VAL A 99 32.81 13.94 3.31
N PRO A 100 33.93 14.67 3.53
CA PRO A 100 34.76 14.84 4.75
C PRO A 100 34.57 16.14 5.57
N PHE A 101 33.65 17.03 5.21
CA PHE A 101 33.48 18.33 5.88
C PHE A 101 32.69 18.26 7.20
N ASN A 102 32.18 17.08 7.55
CA ASN A 102 31.55 16.77 8.85
C ASN A 102 32.56 16.70 10.03
N LEU A 103 33.86 16.86 9.76
CA LEU A 103 34.92 16.87 10.78
C LEU A 103 35.13 18.25 11.42
N ILE A 104 34.70 19.33 10.76
CA ILE A 104 34.82 20.69 11.29
C ILE A 104 33.53 20.99 12.06
N PRO A 105 33.53 20.97 13.41
CA PRO A 105 32.34 21.33 14.18
C PRO A 105 31.88 22.72 13.76
N SER A 106 30.56 22.88 13.57
CA SER A 106 30.02 24.17 13.12
C SER A 106 30.49 25.29 14.04
N PRO A 107 30.89 26.47 13.52
CA PRO A 107 31.42 27.56 14.35
C PRO A 107 30.48 27.93 15.50
N LYS A 108 29.17 27.80 15.29
CA LYS A 108 28.14 28.03 16.31
C LYS A 108 28.18 26.99 17.44
N SER A 109 28.43 25.72 17.12
CA SER A 109 28.59 24.66 18.12
C SER A 109 29.87 24.85 18.94
N VAL A 110 30.98 25.21 18.29
CA VAL A 110 32.24 25.52 18.96
C VAL A 110 32.09 26.69 19.92
N VAL A 111 31.45 27.79 19.50
CA VAL A 111 31.20 28.96 20.35
C VAL A 111 30.30 28.60 21.54
N SER A 112 29.24 27.81 21.33
CA SER A 112 28.36 27.36 22.42
C SER A 112 29.11 26.48 23.44
N VAL A 113 29.93 25.55 22.95
CA VAL A 113 30.79 24.70 23.81
C VAL A 113 31.83 25.54 24.54
N LEU A 114 32.46 26.52 23.91
CA LEU A 114 33.42 27.43 24.56
C LEU A 114 32.76 28.30 25.62
N LEU A 115 31.55 28.81 25.37
CA LEU A 115 30.77 29.54 26.36
C LEU A 115 30.35 28.63 27.52
N ALA A 116 29.97 27.38 27.25
CA ALA A 116 29.66 26.40 28.28
C ALA A 116 30.90 26.07 29.15
N ILE A 117 32.05 25.85 28.52
CA ILE A 117 33.33 25.65 29.23
C ILE A 117 33.70 26.89 30.04
N LYS A 118 33.58 28.09 29.47
CA LYS A 118 33.88 29.35 30.17
C LYS A 118 32.93 29.58 31.35
N LYS A 119 31.65 29.20 31.24
CA LYS A 119 30.66 29.26 32.32
C LYS A 119 30.99 28.25 33.43
N VAL A 120 31.36 27.02 33.07
CA VAL A 120 31.81 26.01 34.04
C VAL A 120 33.08 26.47 34.74
N LEU A 121 34.05 27.03 34.00
CA LEU A 121 35.28 27.57 34.54
C LEU A 121 34.99 28.77 35.47
N TRP A 122 34.09 29.68 35.09
CA TRP A 122 33.64 30.79 35.93
C TRP A 122 33.00 30.32 37.24
N ILE A 123 32.11 29.33 37.18
CA ILE A 123 31.48 28.73 38.38
C ILE A 123 32.54 28.07 39.29
N VAL A 124 33.52 27.36 38.71
CA VAL A 124 34.59 26.72 39.48
C VAL A 124 35.58 27.74 40.05
N PHE A 125 35.85 28.83 39.32
CA PHE A 125 36.80 29.87 39.71
C PHE A 125 36.21 30.84 40.75
N LEU A 126 34.93 31.20 40.65
CA LEU A 126 34.24 32.00 41.67
C LEU A 126 34.03 31.24 42.97
N LYS A 127 34.01 29.90 42.95
CA LYS A 127 33.98 29.11 44.18
C LYS A 127 35.24 29.27 45.04
N LYS A 128 36.31 29.89 44.51
CA LYS A 128 37.58 30.14 45.23
C LYS A 128 37.78 31.60 45.68
N SER A 129 36.92 32.54 45.27
CA SER A 129 37.00 33.95 45.68
C SER A 129 35.68 34.38 46.31
N GLY A 130 35.74 34.70 47.60
CA GLY A 130 34.62 34.85 48.54
C GLY A 130 33.44 35.71 48.09
N GLU A 131 32.29 35.28 48.61
CA GLU A 131 31.22 36.04 49.27
C GLU A 131 30.61 37.29 48.57
N ASN A 132 29.28 37.20 48.37
CA ASN A 132 28.27 38.25 48.21
C ASN A 132 28.35 39.17 46.97
N SER A 133 27.41 38.99 46.05
CA SER A 133 26.32 39.95 45.81
C SER A 133 25.45 39.50 44.63
N ASN A 134 24.15 39.73 44.79
CA ASN A 134 23.11 39.53 43.79
C ASN A 134 23.33 40.50 42.63
N ASP A 135 23.29 39.99 41.39
CA ASP A 135 22.91 40.78 40.23
C ASP A 135 22.18 39.87 39.24
N GLU A 136 20.86 40.01 39.24
CA GLU A 136 19.98 39.57 38.16
C GLU A 136 20.31 40.38 36.91
N VAL A 137 20.71 39.72 35.82
CA VAL A 137 20.57 40.31 34.47
C VAL A 137 20.07 39.25 33.50
N GLU A 138 18.84 39.49 33.06
CA GLU A 138 18.15 38.94 31.91
C GLU A 138 19.05 38.73 30.69
N LEU A 139 19.22 37.48 30.23
CA LEU A 139 19.42 37.20 28.79
C LEU A 139 19.26 35.71 28.49
N ASN A 140 18.03 35.19 28.50
CA ASN A 140 17.77 33.83 28.00
C ASN A 140 16.46 33.69 27.23
N ASN A 141 16.02 34.77 26.56
CA ASN A 141 14.86 34.75 25.65
C ASN A 141 15.21 35.13 24.20
N PHE A 142 16.45 34.93 23.76
CA PHE A 142 16.81 35.13 22.35
C PHE A 142 17.45 33.86 21.78
N GLN A 143 16.76 33.27 20.80
CA GLN A 143 17.19 32.16 19.93
C GLN A 143 17.02 30.72 20.42
N THR A 144 15.80 30.34 20.80
CA THR A 144 15.24 29.03 20.38
C THR A 144 13.76 29.17 20.01
N CYS A 145 13.43 30.18 19.21
CA CYS A 145 12.06 30.49 18.80
C CYS A 145 11.97 30.70 17.30
N GLU A 146 12.18 29.67 16.46
CA GLU A 146 11.64 29.69 15.08
C GLU A 146 11.23 28.29 14.53
N GLY A 147 11.79 27.18 15.05
CA GLY A 147 11.51 25.85 14.48
C GLY A 147 10.24 25.14 14.98
N GLN A 148 9.85 25.31 16.24
CA GLN A 148 8.84 24.44 16.86
C GLN A 148 7.41 24.98 16.87
N LYS A 149 7.19 26.27 16.56
CA LYS A 149 5.84 26.88 16.54
C LYS A 149 5.00 26.56 15.28
N LYS A 150 5.58 25.94 14.24
CA LYS A 150 4.85 25.63 12.99
C LYS A 150 4.24 24.22 12.95
N PHE A 151 4.69 23.28 13.78
CA PHE A 151 4.22 21.88 13.70
C PHE A 151 2.92 21.62 14.49
N ALA A 152 2.61 22.48 15.47
CA ALA A 152 1.28 22.53 16.10
C ALA A 152 0.31 23.32 15.20
N LEU A 153 0.14 22.89 13.96
CA LEU A 153 -0.91 23.39 13.08
C LEU A 153 -2.25 23.14 13.78
N LYS A 154 -2.87 24.22 14.26
CA LYS A 154 -4.06 24.25 15.12
C LYS A 154 -4.96 23.03 14.89
N PRO A 155 -5.30 22.23 15.92
CA PRO A 155 -6.07 20.99 15.75
C PRO A 155 -7.37 21.21 14.97
N ALA A 156 -7.97 22.40 15.08
CA ALA A 156 -9.14 22.81 14.30
C ALA A 156 -8.91 22.92 12.78
N HIS A 157 -7.73 23.34 12.32
CA HIS A 157 -7.41 23.40 10.88
C HIS A 157 -7.17 21.98 10.33
N HIS A 158 -6.40 21.16 11.05
CA HIS A 158 -6.23 19.75 10.68
C HIS A 158 -7.57 19.01 10.63
N GLN A 159 -8.47 19.23 11.60
CA GLN A 159 -9.82 18.65 11.60
C GLN A 159 -10.67 19.12 10.41
N LYS A 160 -10.62 20.41 10.04
CA LYS A 160 -11.32 20.92 8.85
C LYS A 160 -10.81 20.30 7.56
N VAL A 161 -9.49 20.16 7.42
CA VAL A 161 -8.85 19.50 6.26
C VAL A 161 -9.24 18.02 6.23
N MET A 162 -9.14 17.31 7.35
CA MET A 162 -9.54 15.91 7.47
C MET A 162 -11.00 15.69 7.06
N ASN A 163 -11.93 16.50 7.58
CA ASN A 163 -13.34 16.43 7.20
C ASN A 163 -13.56 16.68 5.70
N SER A 164 -12.78 17.56 5.09
CA SER A 164 -12.85 17.84 3.64
C SER A 164 -12.31 16.67 2.81
N LEU A 165 -11.22 16.03 3.26
CA LEU A 165 -10.65 14.84 2.64
C LEU A 165 -11.61 13.65 2.71
N ILE A 166 -12.21 13.41 3.88
CA ILE A 166 -13.20 12.34 4.10
C ILE A 166 -14.39 12.54 3.16
N LYS A 167 -14.95 13.76 3.09
CA LYS A 167 -16.06 14.07 2.17
C LYS A 167 -15.69 13.79 0.72
N ARG A 168 -14.51 14.24 0.28
CA ARG A 168 -14.03 13.98 -1.11
C ARG A 168 -13.85 12.48 -1.36
N TYR A 169 -13.32 11.74 -0.41
CA TYR A 169 -13.13 10.29 -0.52
C TYR A 169 -14.46 9.55 -0.62
N ILE A 170 -15.45 9.87 0.23
CA ILE A 170 -16.79 9.27 0.17
C ILE A 170 -17.44 9.50 -1.19
N ILE A 171 -17.39 10.74 -1.69
CA ILE A 171 -17.95 11.09 -3.02
C ILE A 171 -17.22 10.33 -4.14
N LYS A 172 -15.90 10.22 -4.06
CA LYS A 172 -15.09 9.47 -5.03
C LYS A 172 -15.45 7.98 -5.00
N SER A 173 -15.52 7.38 -3.82
CA SER A 173 -15.84 5.96 -3.64
C SER A 173 -17.25 5.64 -4.12
N GLN A 174 -18.24 6.51 -3.86
CA GLN A 174 -19.58 6.33 -4.38
C GLN A 174 -19.60 6.41 -5.91
N ARG A 175 -18.89 7.39 -6.51
CA ARG A 175 -18.77 7.50 -7.96
C ARG A 175 -18.09 6.27 -8.59
N GLU A 176 -17.10 5.68 -7.93
CA GLU A 176 -16.44 4.46 -8.39
C GLU A 176 -17.40 3.27 -8.36
N LYS A 177 -18.21 3.14 -7.30
CA LYS A 177 -19.30 2.14 -7.25
C LYS A 177 -20.35 2.36 -8.33
N ASP A 178 -20.69 3.61 -8.64
CA ASP A 178 -21.63 3.94 -9.71
C ASP A 178 -21.02 3.71 -11.12
N ARG A 179 -19.69 3.58 -11.23
CA ARG A 179 -18.97 3.26 -12.47
C ARG A 179 -18.84 1.76 -12.72
N ASP A 180 -18.89 0.94 -11.67
CA ASP A 180 -18.99 -0.50 -11.84
C ASP A 180 -20.27 -0.80 -12.63
N GLY A 181 -20.16 -1.68 -13.63
CA GLY A 181 -21.23 -1.93 -14.59
C GLY A 181 -22.57 -2.28 -13.94
N ILE A 182 -23.66 -2.18 -14.71
CA ILE A 182 -25.03 -2.43 -14.21
C ILE A 182 -25.10 -3.83 -13.58
N ASN A 183 -25.32 -3.87 -12.27
CA ASN A 183 -25.48 -5.10 -11.53
C ASN A 183 -26.86 -5.73 -11.83
N GLU A 184 -26.91 -7.04 -12.02
CA GLU A 184 -28.17 -7.79 -12.19
C GLU A 184 -29.13 -7.57 -11.01
N GLY A 185 -28.61 -7.34 -9.80
CA GLY A 185 -29.40 -6.96 -8.63
C GLY A 185 -30.14 -5.63 -8.81
N GLU A 186 -29.51 -4.62 -9.40
CA GLU A 186 -30.12 -3.32 -9.68
C GLU A 186 -31.19 -3.44 -10.77
N LEU A 187 -30.93 -4.23 -11.81
CA LEU A 187 -31.93 -4.52 -12.85
C LEU A 187 -33.17 -5.22 -12.28
N ARG A 188 -32.97 -6.17 -11.34
CA ARG A 188 -34.07 -6.84 -10.65
C ARG A 188 -34.90 -5.89 -9.78
N LYS A 189 -34.26 -4.93 -9.09
CA LYS A 189 -34.97 -3.88 -8.34
C LYS A 189 -35.83 -3.02 -9.26
N ILE A 190 -35.26 -2.51 -10.36
CA ILE A 190 -36.00 -1.70 -11.34
C ILE A 190 -37.19 -2.48 -11.92
N LYS A 191 -36.97 -3.77 -12.25
CA LYS A 191 -38.05 -4.64 -12.73
C LYS A 191 -39.16 -4.82 -11.69
N LEU A 192 -38.80 -4.93 -10.42
CA LEU A 192 -39.74 -5.03 -9.31
C LEU A 192 -40.54 -3.72 -9.16
N ASP A 193 -39.87 -2.57 -9.20
CA ASP A 193 -40.50 -1.25 -9.07
C ASP A 193 -41.48 -0.98 -10.21
N ILE A 194 -41.11 -1.33 -11.45
CA ILE A 194 -42.01 -1.23 -12.62
C ILE A 194 -43.22 -2.17 -12.45
N SER A 195 -42.99 -3.38 -11.93
CA SER A 195 -44.08 -4.35 -11.70
C SER A 195 -45.03 -3.86 -10.61
N SER A 196 -44.49 -3.29 -9.53
CA SER A 196 -45.24 -2.67 -8.43
C SER A 196 -46.08 -1.49 -8.94
N LEU A 197 -45.46 -0.58 -9.69
CA LEU A 197 -46.15 0.57 -10.28
C LEU A 197 -47.28 0.15 -11.22
N ARG A 198 -47.05 -0.90 -12.02
CA ARG A 198 -48.08 -1.44 -12.91
C ARG A 198 -49.29 -1.96 -12.12
N CYS A 199 -49.06 -2.66 -11.01
CA CYS A 199 -50.15 -3.15 -10.16
C CYS A 199 -50.94 -1.99 -9.54
N GLU A 200 -50.24 -0.99 -9.00
CA GLU A 200 -50.87 0.19 -8.38
C GLU A 200 -51.75 0.97 -9.38
N LEU A 201 -51.26 1.19 -10.61
CA LEU A 201 -52.03 1.87 -11.66
C LEU A 201 -53.24 1.05 -12.14
N LEU A 202 -53.12 -0.28 -12.20
CA LEU A 202 -54.24 -1.15 -12.57
C LEU A 202 -55.31 -1.16 -11.48
N GLU A 203 -54.92 -1.20 -10.21
CA GLU A 203 -55.85 -1.08 -9.08
C GLU A 203 -56.56 0.27 -9.10
N ARG A 204 -55.83 1.37 -9.31
CA ARG A 204 -56.42 2.72 -9.44
C ARG A 204 -57.46 2.78 -10.54
N LYS A 205 -57.11 2.30 -11.74
CA LYS A 205 -58.03 2.25 -12.88
C LYS A 205 -59.26 1.39 -12.56
N ASN A 206 -59.07 0.24 -11.91
CA ASN A 206 -60.17 -0.65 -11.54
C ASN A 206 -61.12 0.01 -10.53
N CYS A 207 -60.58 0.73 -9.54
CA CYS A 207 -61.38 1.53 -8.62
C CYS A 207 -62.18 2.61 -9.34
N ASP A 208 -61.56 3.40 -10.22
CA ASP A 208 -62.24 4.45 -10.97
C ASP A 208 -63.37 3.89 -11.86
N VAL A 209 -63.14 2.73 -12.50
CA VAL A 209 -64.17 2.02 -13.29
C VAL A 209 -65.33 1.53 -12.40
N ASN A 210 -65.02 0.97 -11.23
CA ASN A 210 -66.06 0.53 -10.29
C ASN A 210 -66.91 1.70 -9.80
N THR A 211 -66.28 2.85 -9.47
CA THR A 211 -67.02 4.06 -9.07
C THR A 211 -67.89 4.59 -10.21
N LEU A 212 -67.38 4.62 -11.45
CA LEU A 212 -68.19 5.01 -12.61
C LEU A 212 -69.39 4.06 -12.82
N MET A 213 -69.19 2.75 -12.66
CA MET A 213 -70.26 1.75 -12.76
C MET A 213 -71.32 1.94 -11.67
N GLU A 214 -70.93 2.24 -10.43
CA GLU A 214 -71.87 2.55 -9.35
C GLU A 214 -72.68 3.81 -9.65
N LEU A 215 -72.06 4.86 -10.20
CA LEU A 215 -72.75 6.09 -10.58
C LEU A 215 -73.72 5.87 -11.74
N VAL A 216 -73.35 5.08 -12.75
CA VAL A 216 -74.25 4.72 -13.86
C VAL A 216 -75.45 3.95 -13.35
N ARG A 217 -75.24 2.95 -12.48
CA ARG A 217 -76.33 2.19 -11.86
C ARG A 217 -77.25 3.09 -11.03
N TRP A 218 -76.69 4.03 -10.27
CA TRP A 218 -77.49 4.98 -9.49
C TRP A 218 -78.34 5.89 -10.38
N LEU A 219 -77.80 6.34 -11.52
CA LEU A 219 -78.57 7.10 -12.51
C LEU A 219 -79.67 6.25 -13.15
N GLU A 220 -79.39 4.99 -13.47
CA GLU A 220 -80.37 4.04 -14.02
C GLU A 220 -81.51 3.77 -13.01
N GLU A 221 -81.20 3.57 -11.73
CA GLU A 221 -82.20 3.44 -10.65
C GLU A 221 -83.04 4.71 -10.48
N VAL A 222 -82.43 5.92 -10.54
CA VAL A 222 -83.17 7.19 -10.43
C VAL A 222 -84.10 7.41 -11.62
N MET A 223 -83.67 7.02 -12.83
CA MET A 223 -84.48 7.10 -14.05
C MET A 223 -85.67 6.13 -13.99
N ASP A 224 -85.46 4.88 -13.58
CA ASP A 224 -86.53 3.88 -13.41
C ASP A 224 -87.57 4.32 -12.37
N VAL A 225 -87.14 4.98 -11.28
CA VAL A 225 -88.04 5.55 -10.26
C VAL A 225 -88.88 6.70 -10.83
N GLN A 226 -88.33 7.53 -11.72
CA GLN A 226 -89.09 8.59 -12.39
C GLN A 226 -90.11 8.05 -13.38
N GLU A 227 -89.82 6.95 -14.08
CA GLU A 227 -90.81 6.30 -14.97
C GLU A 227 -91.96 5.64 -14.18
N MET A 228 -91.67 5.03 -13.02
CA MET A 228 -92.69 4.44 -12.14
C MET A 228 -93.62 5.50 -11.50
N ASP A 229 -93.09 6.67 -11.09
CA ASP A 229 -93.92 7.76 -10.53
C ASP A 229 -94.71 8.54 -11.60
N GLY A 230 -94.25 8.48 -12.86
CA GLY A 230 -94.99 8.99 -14.02
C GLY A 230 -96.20 8.13 -14.39
N SER A 231 -96.08 6.80 -14.29
CA SER A 231 -97.17 5.87 -14.62
C SER A 231 -98.27 5.80 -13.55
N ASN A 232 -97.97 6.04 -12.27
CA ASN A 232 -98.95 5.99 -11.18
C ASN A 232 -99.77 7.29 -11.00
N LYS A 233 -99.47 8.34 -11.79
CA LYS A 233 -100.26 9.59 -11.86
C LYS A 233 -101.28 9.61 -13.00
N HIS A 234 -101.35 8.55 -13.81
CA HIS A 234 -102.27 8.47 -14.95
C HIS A 234 -103.29 7.32 -14.91
N SER A 235 -103.49 6.69 -13.74
CA SER A 235 -104.58 5.73 -13.55
C SER A 235 -105.46 6.03 -12.35
#